data_AF-A0A1F9IJX3-F1
#
_entry.id   AF-A0A1F9IJX3-F1
#
_cell.length_a   1.000
_cell.length_b   1.000
_cell.length_c   1.000
_cell.angle_alpha   90.00
_cell.angle_beta   90.00
_cell.angle_gamma   90.00
#
_symmetry.space_group_name_H-M   'P 1'
#
loop_
_entity.id
_entity.type
_entity.pdbx_description
1 polymer ?
#
loop_
_entity_poly.entity_id
_entity_poly.type
_entity_poly.pdbx_seq_one_letter_code
_entity_poly.pdbx_strand_id
1 'polypeptide(L)'
;MQQTQRWVNLGLLLAAGVVFYVVSQITDLVWNWLRLPLMDDWPVAPYLVLSFILTIIAGIVVRKNDKVNIFLNEVVVEMVKVTWPNKNETIASAGVVVVLTIIVALLLLFFDTLWGTITKGFLT
;
A
#
# COMPACT_ATOMS: atom_id res chain seq x y z
N MET A 1 23.40 3.83 17.02
CA MET A 1 23.10 4.90 16.03
C MET A 1 23.29 4.44 14.59
N GLN A 2 24.43 3.84 14.18
CA GLN A 2 24.65 3.43 12.78
C GLN A 2 23.66 2.37 12.24
N GLN A 3 23.20 1.44 13.08
CA GLN A 3 22.25 0.41 12.66
C GLN A 3 20.86 0.98 12.33
N THR A 4 20.36 1.93 13.14
CA THR A 4 19.08 2.63 12.95
C THR A 4 19.08 3.41 11.63
N GLN A 5 20.18 4.08 11.29
CA GLN A 5 20.25 4.88 10.06
C GLN A 5 20.15 4.05 8.77
N ARG A 6 20.58 2.79 8.77
CA ARG A 6 20.40 1.90 7.61
C ARG A 6 18.92 1.64 7.32
N TRP A 7 18.15 1.37 8.37
CA TRP A 7 16.70 1.15 8.27
C TRP A 7 15.95 2.42 7.86
N VAL A 8 16.35 3.58 8.38
CA VAL A 8 15.80 4.88 7.96
C VAL A 8 16.07 5.15 6.48
N ASN A 9 17.31 4.90 6.01
CA ASN A 9 17.66 5.10 4.60
C ASN A 9 16.90 4.15 3.66
N LEU A 10 16.73 2.88 4.05
CA LEU A 10 15.91 1.93 3.29
C LEU A 10 14.44 2.36 3.24
N GLY A 11 13.87 2.78 4.37
CA GLY A 11 12.50 3.29 4.42
C GLY A 11 12.31 4.53 3.54
N LEU A 12 13.25 5.47 3.58
CA LEU A 12 13.20 6.67 2.75
C LEU A 12 13.36 6.37 1.25
N LEU A 13 14.16 5.37 0.87
CA LEU A 13 14.26 4.92 -0.52
C LEU A 13 12.96 4.29 -1.02
N LEU A 14 12.32 3.44 -0.21
CA LEU A 14 11.02 2.86 -0.56
C LEU A 14 9.94 3.93 -0.68
N ALA A 15 9.91 4.89 0.25
CA ALA A 15 9.00 6.03 0.19
C ALA A 15 9.24 6.88 -1.08
N ALA A 16 10.50 7.11 -1.44
CA ALA A 16 10.85 7.81 -2.68
C ALA A 16 10.35 7.06 -3.93
N GLY A 17 10.37 5.72 -3.93
CA GLY A 17 9.79 4.92 -5.01
C GLY A 17 8.28 5.09 -5.15
N VAL A 18 7.56 5.11 -4.02
CA VAL A 18 6.10 5.36 -4.01
C VAL A 18 5.80 6.79 -4.48
N VAL A 19 6.55 7.78 -3.99
CA VAL A 19 6.42 9.17 -4.42
C VAL A 19 6.70 9.30 -5.91
N PHE A 20 7.74 8.66 -6.44
CA PHE A 20 8.03 8.64 -7.88
C PHE A 20 6.85 8.09 -8.68
N TYR A 21 6.27 6.97 -8.24
CA TYR A 21 5.09 6.40 -8.90
C TYR A 21 3.94 7.43 -8.94
N VAL A 22 3.58 8.02 -7.80
CA VAL A 22 2.50 9.02 -7.73
C VAL A 22 2.81 10.25 -8.57
N VAL A 23 4.01 10.81 -8.47
CA VAL A 23 4.45 11.98 -9.24
C VAL A 23 4.43 11.66 -10.73
N SER A 24 4.88 10.48 -11.15
CA SER A 24 4.85 10.08 -12.56
C SER A 24 3.43 10.07 -13.13
N GLN A 25 2.44 9.59 -12.36
CA GLN A 25 1.03 9.61 -12.77
C GLN A 25 0.49 11.04 -12.86
N ILE A 26 0.80 11.89 -11.88
CA ILE A 26 0.37 13.30 -11.91
C ILE A 26 1.00 14.03 -13.10
N THR A 27 2.28 13.77 -13.36
CA THR A 27 3.01 14.43 -14.45
C THR A 27 2.46 14.00 -15.81
N ASP A 28 2.12 12.72 -15.96
CA ASP A 28 1.46 12.19 -17.16
C ASP A 28 0.07 12.82 -17.38
N LEU A 29 -0.75 12.93 -16.32
CA LEU A 29 -2.05 13.60 -16.39
C LEU A 29 -1.92 15.06 -16.85
N VAL A 30 -0.95 15.81 -16.30
CA VAL A 30 -0.69 17.20 -16.69
C VAL A 30 -0.19 17.29 -18.13
N TRP A 31 0.69 16.37 -18.54
CA TRP A 31 1.26 16.34 -19.89
C TRP A 31 0.19 16.07 -20.95
N ASN A 32 -0.68 15.10 -20.69
CA ASN A 32 -1.81 14.77 -21.55
C ASN A 32 -2.87 15.88 -21.59
N TRP A 33 -3.12 16.54 -20.45
CA TRP A 33 -4.03 17.68 -20.39
C TRP A 33 -3.53 18.87 -21.22
N LEU A 34 -2.23 19.18 -21.14
CA LEU A 34 -1.61 20.27 -21.89
C LEU A 34 -1.29 19.88 -23.35
N ARG A 35 -1.58 18.62 -23.76
CA ARG A 35 -1.31 18.04 -25.07
C ARG A 35 0.13 18.30 -25.55
N LEU A 36 1.08 18.19 -24.62
CA LEU A 36 2.48 18.41 -24.94
C LEU A 36 2.99 17.27 -25.85
N PRO A 37 3.79 17.59 -26.88
CA PRO A 37 4.28 16.58 -27.82
C PRO A 37 5.16 15.56 -27.10
N LEU A 38 4.95 14.29 -27.41
CA LEU A 38 5.86 13.22 -27.05
C LEU A 38 7.05 13.32 -28.00
N MET A 39 8.27 13.45 -27.47
CA MET A 39 9.48 13.41 -28.27
C MET A 39 9.68 11.96 -28.73
N ASP A 40 9.31 11.66 -29.97
CA ASP A 40 9.25 10.30 -30.51
C ASP A 40 10.65 9.65 -30.63
N ASP A 41 11.69 10.47 -30.83
CA ASP A 41 13.08 9.99 -30.98
C ASP A 41 13.76 9.62 -29.65
N TRP A 42 13.17 9.99 -28.50
CA TRP A 42 13.81 9.77 -27.20
C TRP A 42 13.32 8.46 -26.56
N PRO A 43 14.22 7.59 -26.04
CA PRO A 43 13.84 6.27 -25.52
C PRO A 43 12.89 6.26 -24.31
N VAL A 44 12.68 7.41 -23.66
CA VAL A 44 11.82 7.54 -22.47
C VAL A 44 10.88 8.73 -22.62
N ALA A 45 9.69 8.66 -22.05
CA ALA A 45 8.78 9.79 -22.16
C ALA A 45 9.33 11.01 -21.36
N PRO A 46 9.26 12.25 -21.91
CA PRO A 46 9.77 13.44 -21.23
C PRO A 46 9.19 13.67 -19.82
N TYR A 47 7.91 13.33 -19.61
CA TYR A 47 7.25 13.44 -18.31
C TYR A 47 7.87 12.53 -17.23
N LEU A 48 8.47 11.39 -17.62
CA LEU A 48 9.14 10.47 -16.71
C LEU A 48 10.48 11.04 -16.22
N VAL A 49 11.22 11.71 -17.10
CA VAL A 49 12.46 12.40 -16.72
C VAL A 49 12.14 13.54 -15.75
N LEU A 50 11.10 14.32 -16.03
CA LEU A 50 10.66 15.41 -15.15
C LEU A 50 10.24 14.89 -13.77
N SER A 51 9.45 13.82 -13.72
CA SER A 51 8.98 13.22 -12.46
C SER A 51 10.14 12.65 -11.64
N PHE A 52 11.15 12.08 -12.30
CA PHE A 52 12.35 11.57 -11.64
C PHE A 52 13.15 12.71 -10.99
N ILE A 53 13.37 13.81 -11.72
CA ILE A 53 14.08 14.99 -11.20
C ILE A 53 13.32 15.59 -10.01
N LEU A 54 12.01 15.77 -10.13
CA LEU A 54 11.17 16.30 -9.05
C LEU A 54 11.24 15.42 -7.79
N THR A 55 11.22 14.09 -7.98
CA THR A 55 11.32 13.15 -6.85
C THR A 55 12.68 13.20 -6.17
N ILE A 56 13.77 13.31 -6.92
CA ILE A 56 15.13 13.45 -6.34
C ILE A 56 15.23 14.74 -5.52
N ILE A 57 14.75 15.86 -6.08
CA ILE A 57 14.78 17.16 -5.39
C ILE A 57 13.99 17.07 -4.09
N ALA A 58 12.78 16.53 -4.13
CA ALA A 58 11.95 16.32 -2.95
C ALA A 58 12.67 15.44 -1.91
N GLY A 59 13.29 14.34 -2.34
CA GLY A 59 14.06 13.46 -1.45
C GLY A 59 15.24 14.13 -0.77
N ILE A 60 15.97 15.00 -1.48
CA ILE A 60 17.08 15.78 -0.91
C ILE A 60 16.56 16.79 0.12
N VAL A 61 15.46 17.50 -0.18
CA VAL A 61 14.85 18.47 0.74
C VAL A 61 14.42 17.79 2.03
N VAL A 62 13.77 16.63 1.93
CA VAL A 62 13.33 15.85 3.10
C VAL A 62 14.53 15.42 3.95
N ARG A 63 15.60 14.92 3.33
CA ARG A 63 16.82 14.49 4.04
C ARG A 63 17.58 15.62 4.72
N LYS A 64 17.49 16.86 4.21
CA LYS A 64 18.14 18.02 4.82
C LYS A 64 17.40 18.53 6.06
N ASN A 65 16.15 18.12 6.28
CA ASN A 65 15.38 18.60 7.42
C ASN A 65 15.70 17.78 8.69
N ASP A 66 16.40 18.39 9.64
CA ASP A 66 16.81 17.74 10.88
C ASP A 66 15.64 17.20 11.69
N LYS A 67 14.50 17.91 11.69
CA LYS A 67 13.28 17.46 12.40
C LYS A 67 12.77 16.12 11.86
N VAL A 68 12.81 15.95 10.54
CA VAL A 68 12.35 14.72 9.88
C VAL A 68 13.32 13.58 10.19
N ASN A 69 14.62 13.84 10.13
CA ASN A 69 15.62 12.81 10.46
C ASN A 69 15.52 12.34 11.91
N ILE A 70 15.31 13.25 12.88
CA ILE A 70 15.12 12.87 14.29
C ILE A 70 13.89 11.99 14.43
N PHE A 71 12.74 12.44 13.90
CA PHE A 71 11.49 11.69 13.95
C PHE A 71 11.60 10.29 13.33
N LEU A 72 12.22 10.16 12.14
CA LEU A 72 12.40 8.86 11.49
C LEU A 72 13.25 7.89 12.34
N ASN A 73 14.25 8.40 13.05
CA ASN A 73 15.03 7.56 13.95
C ASN A 73 14.22 7.11 15.16
N GLU A 74 13.38 7.98 15.73
CA GLU A 74 12.46 7.63 16.82
C GLU A 74 11.46 6.55 16.40
N VAL A 75 10.85 6.67 15.22
CA VAL A 75 9.91 5.68 14.67
C VAL A 75 10.58 4.31 14.54
N VAL A 76 11.81 4.23 14.07
CA VAL A 76 12.54 2.95 13.97
C VAL A 76 12.82 2.36 15.35
N VAL A 77 13.17 3.20 16.34
CA VAL A 77 13.38 2.75 17.72
C VAL A 77 12.08 2.21 18.34
N GLU A 78 10.96 2.89 18.10
CA GLU A 78 9.65 2.44 18.59
C GLU A 78 9.16 1.18 17.85
N MET A 79 9.42 1.05 16.54
CA MET A 79 9.06 -0.15 15.77
C MET A 79 9.70 -1.42 16.33
N VAL A 80 10.94 -1.33 16.85
CA VAL A 80 11.62 -2.49 17.45
C VAL A 80 10.94 -2.96 18.74
N LYS A 81 10.20 -2.07 19.43
CA LYS A 81 9.44 -2.45 20.63
C LYS A 81 8.11 -3.13 20.31
N VAL A 82 7.62 -3.01 19.08
CA VAL A 82 6.39 -3.69 18.66
C VAL A 82 6.65 -5.18 18.55
N THR A 83 6.18 -5.94 19.53
CA THR A 83 6.24 -7.40 19.51
C THR A 83 5.19 -7.91 18.53
N TRP A 84 5.65 -8.35 17.36
CA TRP A 84 4.77 -9.04 16.41
C TRP A 84 4.39 -10.42 16.98
N PRO A 85 3.09 -10.79 16.92
CA PRO A 85 2.62 -12.08 17.41
C PRO A 85 3.31 -13.22 16.66
N ASN A 86 3.54 -14.33 17.35
CA ASN A 86 4.16 -15.48 16.73
C ASN A 86 3.20 -16.08 15.69
N LYS A 87 3.74 -16.58 14.56
CA LYS A 87 2.95 -17.07 13.41
C LYS A 87 1.89 -18.09 13.84
N ASN A 88 2.21 -18.93 14.82
CA ASN A 88 1.32 -19.96 15.33
C ASN A 88 0.08 -19.38 16.01
N GLU A 89 0.22 -18.28 16.76
CA GLU A 89 -0.89 -17.61 17.43
C GLU A 89 -1.79 -16.90 16.40
N THR A 90 -1.19 -16.24 15.41
CA THR A 90 -1.95 -15.58 14.33
C THR A 90 -2.75 -16.59 13.50
N ILE A 91 -2.15 -17.75 13.18
CA ILE A 91 -2.83 -18.82 12.43
C ILE A 91 -3.94 -19.45 13.27
N ALA A 92 -3.73 -19.64 14.58
CA ALA A 92 -4.77 -20.13 15.47
C ALA A 92 -5.97 -19.16 15.53
N SER A 93 -5.71 -17.86 15.71
CA SER A 93 -6.77 -16.84 15.72
C SER A 93 -7.49 -16.75 14.37
N ALA A 94 -6.77 -16.77 13.25
CA ALA A 94 -7.38 -16.77 11.92
C ALA A 94 -8.19 -18.05 11.64
N GLY A 95 -7.70 -19.21 12.10
CA GLY A 95 -8.38 -20.50 11.97
C GLY A 95 -9.74 -20.50 12.66
N VAL A 96 -9.85 -19.92 13.86
CA VAL A 96 -11.13 -19.77 14.56
C VAL A 96 -12.12 -18.95 13.73
N VAL A 97 -11.68 -17.83 13.15
CA VAL A 97 -12.53 -16.98 12.31
C VAL A 97 -13.00 -17.75 11.07
N VAL A 98 -12.12 -18.50 10.41
CA VAL A 98 -12.47 -19.30 9.22
C VAL A 98 -13.50 -20.38 9.56
N VAL A 99 -13.34 -21.08 10.68
CA VAL A 99 -14.32 -22.10 11.12
C VAL A 99 -15.67 -21.44 11.41
N LEU A 100 -15.67 -20.31 12.11
CA LEU A 100 -16.90 -19.57 12.43
C LEU A 100 -17.61 -19.11 11.14
N THR A 101 -16.90 -18.58 10.16
CA THR A 101 -17.50 -18.12 8.90
C THR A 101 -18.07 -19.28 8.08
N ILE A 102 -17.43 -20.46 8.09
CA ILE A 102 -17.97 -21.67 7.44
C ILE A 102 -19.29 -22.08 8.10
N ILE A 103 -19.37 -22.08 9.43
CA ILE A 103 -20.61 -22.43 10.15
C ILE A 103 -21.73 -21.45 9.78
N VAL A 104 -21.45 -20.15 9.78
CA VAL A 104 -22.43 -19.11 9.40
C VAL A 104 -22.87 -19.28 7.94
N ALA A 105 -21.93 -19.55 7.02
CA ALA A 105 -22.24 -19.76 5.61
C ALA A 105 -23.14 -20.99 5.39
N LEU A 106 -22.91 -22.09 6.12
CA LEU A 106 -23.76 -23.28 6.04
C LEU A 106 -25.17 -23.02 6.57
N LEU A 107 -25.30 -22.27 7.67
CA LEU A 107 -26.60 -21.89 8.21
C LEU A 107 -27.37 -21.01 7.21
N LEU A 108 -26.72 -20.01 6.61
CA LEU A 108 -27.34 -19.17 5.59
C LEU A 108 -27.78 -19.99 4.37
N LEU A 109 -26.93 -20.90 3.87
CA LEU A 109 -27.28 -21.80 2.77
C LEU A 109 -28.52 -22.65 3.09
N PHE A 110 -28.59 -23.17 4.32
CA PHE A 110 -29.75 -23.92 4.77
C PHE A 110 -31.03 -23.07 4.76
N PHE A 111 -30.98 -21.85 5.31
CA PHE A 111 -32.16 -20.98 5.30
C PHE A 111 -32.54 -20.53 3.89
N ASP A 112 -31.59 -20.17 3.05
CA ASP A 112 -31.84 -19.76 1.65
C ASP A 112 -32.53 -20.86 0.85
N THR A 113 -32.09 -22.11 1.02
CA THR A 113 -32.68 -23.26 0.33
C THR A 113 -34.05 -23.64 0.88
N LEU A 114 -34.23 -23.56 2.21
CA LEU A 114 -35.51 -23.83 2.87
C LEU A 114 -36.58 -22.82 2.42
N TRP A 115 -36.30 -21.53 2.54
CA TRP A 115 -37.23 -20.48 2.12
C TRP A 115 -37.47 -20.50 0.61
N GLY A 116 -36.43 -20.71 -0.20
CA GLY A 116 -36.57 -20.84 -1.64
C GLY A 116 -37.50 -21.99 -2.06
N THR A 117 -37.48 -23.11 -1.33
CA THR A 117 -38.37 -24.25 -1.59
C THR A 117 -39.80 -23.96 -1.15
N ILE A 118 -39.98 -23.35 0.03
CA ILE A 118 -41.30 -22.96 0.55
C ILE A 118 -41.99 -21.97 -0.38
N THR A 119 -41.29 -20.92 -0.80
CA THR A 119 -41.86 -19.89 -1.69
C THR A 119 -42.22 -20.44 -3.06
N LYS A 120 -41.40 -21.34 -3.63
CA LYS A 120 -41.72 -22.00 -4.91
C LYS A 120 -42.94 -22.91 -4.80
N GLY A 121 -43.08 -23.63 -3.68
CA GLY A 121 -44.23 -24.48 -3.42
C GLY A 121 -45.54 -23.71 -3.17
N PHE A 122 -45.47 -22.43 -2.77
CA PHE A 122 -46.66 -21.59 -2.55
C PHE A 122 -47.08 -20.83 -3.82
N LEU A 123 -46.16 -20.58 -4.75
CA LEU A 123 -46.39 -19.87 -6.02
C LEU A 123 -46.68 -20.80 -7.22
N THR A 124 -46.75 -22.11 -6.98
CA THR A 124 -47.19 -23.14 -7.94
C THR A 124 -48.49 -23.75 -7.43
#